data_AF-A0A6V8KFB5-F1
#
_entry.id   AF-A0A6V8KFB5-F1
#
_cell.length_a   1.000
_cell.length_b   1.000
_cell.length_c   1.000
_cell.angle_alpha   90.00
_cell.angle_beta   90.00
_cell.angle_gamma   90.00
#
_symmetry.space_group_name_H-M   'P 1'
#
loop_
_entity.id
_entity.type
_entity.pdbx_description
1 polymer ?
#
loop_
_entity_poly.entity_id
_entity_poly.type
_entity_poly.pdbx_seq_one_letter_code
_entity_poly.pdbx_strand_id
1 'polypeptide(L)'
;MLRLPDHWVWDSWYAQDDSGAWHAFFLRASRALLDPERRHHRATIGHAVSDDLRSWRLLPDALVAADAPAWDDLATWTGCTVRGPDARWYMFYTGVSRAERGLVQRVGLAVSDDLITWHRHGTEPLVEADPTWYELLDPTAWYEQAWRDPWVFADPDGDGWHMLLTARARTGPAEGRGVIGHATSPDLLTWTVQPPLSTPAGFGHLEVPQVAVVDGQPLLLFCTNAGAVEDRVWVVPGAGVTGHWDVASAQPFPHPHLYAPRLVPYGRDGWGVIGFVDRVDGAFVGELSDPIPVGYHPAAGLVARTPDGTPDQALLWSSSQRSAVPSS
;
A
#
# COMPACT_ATOMS: atom_id res chain seq x y z
N MET A 1 -7.36 -8.10 -16.16
CA MET A 1 -7.37 -8.51 -14.74
C MET A 1 -6.19 -9.42 -14.53
N LEU A 2 -5.36 -9.23 -13.49
CA LEU A 2 -4.22 -10.12 -13.25
C LEU A 2 -4.66 -11.29 -12.37
N ARG A 3 -4.65 -12.49 -12.96
CA ARG A 3 -5.01 -13.75 -12.31
C ARG A 3 -3.93 -14.78 -12.60
N LEU A 4 -3.50 -15.49 -11.57
CA LEU A 4 -2.60 -16.63 -11.70
C LEU A 4 -3.34 -17.93 -11.35
N PRO A 5 -3.22 -18.99 -12.16
CA PRO A 5 -3.94 -20.24 -11.92
C PRO A 5 -3.45 -20.97 -10.67
N ASP A 6 -2.18 -20.82 -10.32
CA ASP A 6 -1.48 -21.57 -9.28
C ASP A 6 -1.12 -20.71 -8.05
N HIS A 7 -1.34 -19.40 -8.10
CA HIS A 7 -1.05 -18.46 -7.02
C HIS A 7 -2.25 -17.56 -6.72
N TRP A 8 -2.40 -17.20 -5.45
CA TRP A 8 -3.12 -15.99 -5.10
C TRP A 8 -2.21 -14.79 -5.33
N VAL A 9 -2.82 -13.67 -5.74
CA VAL A 9 -2.19 -12.37 -5.93
C VAL A 9 -2.96 -11.34 -5.11
N TRP A 10 -2.27 -10.49 -4.34
CA TRP A 10 -2.92 -9.46 -3.54
C TRP A 10 -2.22 -8.10 -3.65
N ASP A 11 -1.85 -7.44 -2.56
CA ASP A 11 -1.26 -6.09 -2.55
C ASP A 11 -0.29 -5.87 -3.71
N SER A 12 -0.46 -4.74 -4.41
CA SER A 12 0.27 -4.43 -5.64
C SER A 12 0.76 -2.99 -5.67
N TRP A 13 1.79 -2.74 -6.47
CA TRP A 13 2.32 -1.41 -6.78
C TRP A 13 2.91 -1.39 -8.19
N TYR A 14 3.04 -0.18 -8.74
CA TYR A 14 3.23 0.02 -10.17
C TYR A 14 4.40 0.97 -10.45
N ALA A 15 5.13 0.68 -11.52
CA ALA A 15 6.13 1.57 -12.11
C ALA A 15 5.96 1.58 -13.63
N GLN A 16 6.34 2.67 -14.30
CA GLN A 16 6.33 2.74 -15.76
C GLN A 16 7.76 2.89 -16.26
N ASP A 17 8.18 2.03 -17.18
CA ASP A 17 9.52 2.08 -17.76
C ASP A 17 9.66 3.16 -18.86
N ASP A 18 10.87 3.32 -19.40
CA ASP A 18 11.17 4.29 -20.46
C ASP A 18 10.42 4.04 -21.77
N SER A 19 9.94 2.82 -22.00
CA SER A 19 9.13 2.47 -23.17
C SER A 19 7.66 2.83 -23.00
N GLY A 20 7.24 3.17 -21.77
CA GLY A 20 5.85 3.41 -21.39
C GLY A 20 5.13 2.15 -20.91
N ALA A 21 5.82 1.01 -20.78
CA ALA A 21 5.23 -0.23 -20.29
C ALA A 21 5.05 -0.17 -18.77
N TRP A 22 3.91 -0.65 -18.29
CA TRP A 22 3.60 -0.73 -16.87
C TRP A 22 4.12 -2.02 -16.27
N HIS A 23 4.92 -1.90 -15.23
CA HIS A 23 5.38 -2.99 -14.37
C HIS A 23 4.47 -3.02 -13.15
N ALA A 24 3.82 -4.16 -12.90
CA ALA A 24 3.15 -4.45 -11.65
C ALA A 24 4.00 -5.39 -10.81
N PHE A 25 4.31 -4.95 -9.61
CA PHE A 25 4.85 -5.78 -8.55
C PHE A 25 3.71 -6.12 -7.60
N PHE A 26 3.65 -7.36 -7.12
CA PHE A 26 2.53 -7.82 -6.33
C PHE A 26 2.93 -8.94 -5.40
N LEU A 27 2.25 -9.04 -4.27
CA LEU A 27 2.41 -10.17 -3.39
C LEU A 27 1.73 -11.41 -3.95
N ARG A 28 2.44 -12.53 -3.91
CA ARG A 28 1.94 -13.84 -4.34
C ARG A 28 2.32 -14.97 -3.39
N ALA A 29 1.46 -15.98 -3.33
CA ALA A 29 1.71 -17.25 -2.65
C ALA A 29 0.94 -18.38 -3.34
N SER A 30 1.50 -19.58 -3.29
CA SER A 30 0.92 -20.75 -3.98
C SER A 30 -0.43 -21.14 -3.41
N ARG A 31 -1.40 -21.41 -4.30
CA ARG A 31 -2.70 -22.01 -3.95
C ARG A 31 -2.56 -23.43 -3.40
N ALA A 32 -1.40 -24.08 -3.57
CA ALA A 32 -1.10 -25.37 -2.96
C ALA A 32 -1.00 -25.31 -1.41
N LEU A 33 -1.02 -24.12 -0.81
CA LEU A 33 -1.16 -23.95 0.64
C LEU A 33 -2.56 -24.37 1.15
N LEU A 34 -3.56 -24.45 0.26
CA LEU A 34 -4.97 -24.79 0.50
C LEU A 34 -5.72 -23.75 1.34
N ASP A 35 -5.14 -23.34 2.47
CA ASP A 35 -5.64 -22.29 3.34
C ASP A 35 -5.02 -20.93 2.95
N PRO A 36 -5.83 -19.96 2.47
CA PRO A 36 -5.34 -18.66 2.08
C PRO A 36 -4.75 -17.86 3.24
N GLU A 37 -5.10 -18.10 4.49
CA GLU A 37 -4.53 -17.34 5.62
C GLU A 37 -3.04 -17.64 5.84
N ARG A 38 -2.55 -18.77 5.32
CA ARG A 38 -1.12 -19.11 5.34
C ARG A 38 -0.29 -18.28 4.35
N ARG A 39 -0.92 -17.53 3.45
CA ARG A 39 -0.25 -16.76 2.38
C ARG A 39 0.72 -15.71 2.92
N HIS A 40 0.39 -15.06 4.04
CA HIS A 40 1.17 -13.95 4.59
C HIS A 40 2.61 -14.38 4.93
N HIS A 41 2.79 -15.55 5.55
CA HIS A 41 4.11 -16.10 5.87
C HIS A 41 4.82 -16.81 4.70
N ARG A 42 4.23 -16.78 3.50
CA ARG A 42 4.74 -17.42 2.27
C ARG A 42 4.73 -16.44 1.10
N ALA A 43 4.59 -15.16 1.40
CA ALA A 43 4.54 -14.09 0.43
C ALA A 43 5.91 -13.90 -0.22
N THR A 44 5.87 -13.71 -1.54
CA THR A 44 6.98 -13.30 -2.39
C THR A 44 6.49 -12.17 -3.29
N ILE A 45 7.41 -11.38 -3.84
CA ILE A 45 7.09 -10.30 -4.77
C ILE A 45 7.16 -10.84 -6.20
N GLY A 46 6.00 -11.06 -6.80
CA GLY A 46 5.86 -11.37 -8.22
C GLY A 46 5.96 -10.13 -9.10
N HIS A 47 6.11 -10.35 -10.39
CA HIS A 47 6.27 -9.29 -11.39
C HIS A 47 5.51 -9.60 -12.67
N ALA A 48 4.76 -8.63 -13.19
CA ALA A 48 4.15 -8.69 -14.50
C ALA A 48 4.28 -7.35 -15.23
N VAL A 49 4.19 -7.38 -16.56
CA VAL A 49 4.23 -6.19 -17.41
C VAL A 49 2.97 -6.08 -18.27
N SER A 50 2.53 -4.87 -18.56
CA SER A 50 1.34 -4.56 -19.36
C SER A 50 1.47 -3.23 -20.09
N ASP A 51 0.90 -3.12 -21.28
CA ASP A 51 0.82 -1.85 -22.02
C ASP A 51 -0.46 -1.05 -21.68
N ASP A 52 -1.46 -1.70 -21.06
CA ASP A 52 -2.82 -1.16 -20.88
C ASP A 52 -3.38 -1.30 -19.45
N LEU A 53 -2.55 -1.78 -18.51
CA LEU A 53 -2.90 -2.11 -17.11
C LEU A 53 -3.97 -3.22 -16.97
N ARG A 54 -4.33 -3.92 -18.05
CA ARG A 54 -5.40 -4.94 -18.09
C ARG A 54 -4.87 -6.30 -18.52
N SER A 55 -4.07 -6.28 -19.57
CA SER A 55 -3.47 -7.42 -20.26
C SER A 55 -2.06 -7.60 -19.73
N TRP A 56 -1.88 -8.56 -18.81
CA TRP A 56 -0.64 -8.75 -18.09
C TRP A 56 0.14 -9.95 -18.59
N ARG A 57 1.44 -9.78 -18.79
CA ARG A 57 2.40 -10.84 -19.05
C ARG A 57 3.27 -11.04 -17.82
N LEU A 58 3.24 -12.25 -17.26
CA LEU A 58 4.08 -12.61 -16.11
C LEU A 58 5.57 -12.56 -16.49
N LEU A 59 6.39 -12.07 -15.58
CA LEU A 59 7.85 -12.00 -15.63
C LEU A 59 8.45 -12.85 -14.48
N PRO A 60 9.78 -13.05 -14.45
CA PRO A 60 10.43 -13.67 -13.28
C PRO A 60 10.05 -12.97 -11.98
N ASP A 61 9.99 -13.71 -10.88
CA ASP A 61 9.72 -13.10 -9.56
C ASP A 61 10.77 -12.03 -9.24
N ALA A 62 10.32 -10.88 -8.73
CA ALA A 62 11.19 -9.76 -8.45
C ALA A 62 12.02 -9.98 -7.17
N LEU A 63 11.37 -10.47 -6.11
CA LEU A 63 12.05 -10.69 -4.84
C LEU A 63 11.37 -11.81 -4.03
N VAL A 64 12.19 -12.67 -3.44
CA VAL A 64 11.75 -13.71 -2.50
C VAL A 64 12.31 -13.43 -1.11
N ALA A 65 11.92 -14.21 -0.10
CA ALA A 65 12.56 -14.11 1.21
C ALA A 65 14.06 -14.46 1.14
N ALA A 66 14.88 -13.86 2.01
CA ALA A 66 16.30 -14.20 2.08
C ALA A 66 16.53 -15.59 2.70
N ASP A 67 17.72 -16.14 2.48
CA ASP A 67 18.16 -17.35 3.17
C ASP A 67 18.28 -17.09 4.67
N ALA A 68 17.83 -18.04 5.48
CA ALA A 68 17.94 -17.93 6.93
C ALA A 68 19.40 -18.18 7.40
N PRO A 69 19.89 -17.44 8.41
CA PRO A 69 19.18 -16.38 9.14
C PRO A 69 19.30 -15.02 8.45
N ALA A 70 18.17 -14.31 8.30
CA ALA A 70 18.13 -12.90 7.89
C ALA A 70 16.90 -12.20 8.46
N TRP A 71 16.91 -10.86 8.50
CA TRP A 71 15.81 -10.05 9.06
C TRP A 71 14.52 -10.12 8.21
N ASP A 72 14.63 -10.50 6.92
CA ASP A 72 13.54 -10.70 5.98
C ASP A 72 13.44 -12.17 5.49
N ASP A 73 13.93 -13.12 6.29
CA ASP A 73 13.99 -14.52 5.87
C ASP A 73 12.61 -15.20 5.80
N LEU A 74 11.57 -14.71 6.49
CA LEU A 74 10.26 -15.37 6.54
C LEU A 74 9.42 -15.06 5.29
N ALA A 75 9.27 -13.79 4.94
CA ALA A 75 8.46 -13.32 3.83
C ALA A 75 8.83 -11.88 3.44
N THR A 76 8.57 -11.54 2.18
CA THR A 76 8.64 -10.17 1.64
C THR A 76 7.23 -9.69 1.32
N TRP A 77 6.87 -8.52 1.81
CA TRP A 77 5.54 -7.92 1.76
C TRP A 77 5.55 -6.60 0.96
N THR A 78 4.43 -5.89 1.03
CA THR A 78 4.04 -4.76 0.19
C THR A 78 5.14 -3.71 0.14
N GLY A 79 5.25 -3.06 -1.02
CA GLY A 79 6.33 -2.14 -1.31
C GLY A 79 5.93 -0.97 -2.19
N CYS A 80 6.98 -0.28 -2.66
CA CYS A 80 6.93 0.81 -3.63
C CYS A 80 8.20 0.79 -4.47
N THR A 81 8.06 1.02 -5.78
CA THR A 81 9.17 1.07 -6.72
C THR A 81 9.27 2.46 -7.31
N VAL A 82 10.42 3.11 -7.16
CA VAL A 82 10.70 4.45 -7.69
C VAL A 82 11.97 4.44 -8.52
N ARG A 83 12.09 5.40 -9.44
CA ARG A 83 13.33 5.63 -10.18
C ARG A 83 14.16 6.69 -9.48
N GLY A 84 15.41 6.35 -9.16
CA GLY A 84 16.36 7.27 -8.54
C GLY A 84 16.95 8.26 -9.54
N PRO A 85 17.63 9.32 -9.04
CA PRO A 85 18.29 10.32 -9.88
C PRO A 85 19.49 9.76 -10.66
N ASP A 86 20.00 8.60 -10.24
CA ASP A 86 21.05 7.82 -10.92
C ASP A 86 20.50 6.91 -12.04
N ALA A 87 19.22 7.08 -12.40
CA ALA A 87 18.47 6.29 -13.36
C ALA A 87 18.27 4.81 -13.00
N ARG A 88 18.64 4.39 -11.78
CA ARG A 88 18.37 3.04 -11.25
C ARG A 88 17.00 2.96 -10.62
N TRP A 89 16.49 1.75 -10.44
CA TRP A 89 15.21 1.47 -9.81
C TRP A 89 15.40 0.98 -8.38
N TYR A 90 14.59 1.53 -7.48
CA TYR A 90 14.64 1.27 -6.04
C TYR A 90 13.30 0.68 -5.62
N MET A 91 13.29 -0.57 -5.18
CA MET A 91 12.13 -1.25 -4.60
C MET A 91 12.28 -1.28 -3.08
N PHE A 92 11.51 -0.42 -2.42
CA PHE A 92 11.30 -0.50 -0.98
C PHE A 92 10.26 -1.56 -0.72
N TYR A 93 10.54 -2.46 0.22
CA TYR A 93 9.64 -3.57 0.54
C TYR A 93 9.63 -3.81 2.05
N THR A 94 8.54 -4.37 2.55
CA THR A 94 8.49 -4.83 3.94
C THR A 94 9.07 -6.23 4.05
N GLY A 95 9.97 -6.44 5.01
CA GLY A 95 10.50 -7.75 5.36
C GLY A 95 10.14 -8.15 6.78
N VAL A 96 10.01 -9.46 6.99
CA VAL A 96 9.75 -10.05 8.31
C VAL A 96 10.59 -11.31 8.52
N SER A 97 10.94 -11.61 9.78
CA SER A 97 11.84 -12.71 10.13
C SER A 97 11.14 -13.91 10.76
N ARG A 98 11.73 -15.10 10.62
CA ARG A 98 11.31 -16.31 11.35
C ARG A 98 11.59 -16.19 12.83
N ALA A 99 12.72 -15.59 13.20
CA ALA A 99 13.14 -15.43 14.59
C ALA A 99 12.11 -14.64 15.41
N GLU A 100 11.45 -13.65 14.78
CA GLU A 100 10.43 -12.81 15.40
C GLU A 100 9.00 -13.27 15.06
N ARG A 101 8.86 -14.45 14.45
CA ARG A 101 7.58 -15.07 14.05
C ARG A 101 6.71 -14.18 13.15
N GLY A 102 7.33 -13.28 12.39
CA GLY A 102 6.62 -12.34 11.53
C GLY A 102 6.03 -11.11 12.24
N LEU A 103 6.27 -10.94 13.56
CA LEU A 103 5.59 -9.91 14.36
C LEU A 103 6.27 -8.55 14.32
N VAL A 104 7.52 -8.47 13.88
CA VAL A 104 8.28 -7.23 13.78
C VAL A 104 8.52 -6.92 12.31
N GLN A 105 7.93 -5.81 11.85
CA GLN A 105 7.97 -5.38 10.45
C GLN A 105 9.04 -4.30 10.28
N ARG A 106 9.77 -4.37 9.16
CA ARG A 106 10.82 -3.41 8.81
C ARG A 106 10.84 -3.18 7.31
N VAL A 107 11.45 -2.08 6.87
CA VAL A 107 11.61 -1.77 5.44
C VAL A 107 13.01 -2.12 4.99
N GLY A 108 13.11 -2.86 3.88
CA GLY A 108 14.35 -3.10 3.15
C GLY A 108 14.32 -2.46 1.76
N LEU A 109 15.43 -2.62 1.04
CA LEU A 109 15.60 -2.10 -0.32
C LEU A 109 16.21 -3.17 -1.22
N ALA A 110 15.68 -3.26 -2.43
CA ALA A 110 16.34 -3.92 -3.55
C ALA A 110 16.53 -2.92 -4.70
N VAL A 111 17.65 -3.02 -5.40
CA VAL A 111 18.01 -2.12 -6.51
C VAL A 111 18.09 -2.90 -7.82
N SER A 112 17.61 -2.30 -8.89
CA SER A 112 17.61 -2.88 -10.24
C SER A 112 18.02 -1.84 -11.28
N ASP A 113 18.72 -2.27 -12.32
CA ASP A 113 19.07 -1.43 -13.47
C ASP A 113 18.04 -1.55 -14.60
N ASP A 114 17.20 -2.59 -14.59
CA ASP A 114 16.34 -2.99 -15.71
C ASP A 114 14.87 -3.29 -15.32
N LEU A 115 14.49 -3.11 -14.06
CA LEU A 115 13.20 -3.51 -13.44
C LEU A 115 12.93 -5.03 -13.40
N ILE A 116 13.83 -5.87 -13.90
CA ILE A 116 13.67 -7.32 -14.00
C ILE A 116 14.55 -8.02 -12.95
N THR A 117 15.83 -7.63 -12.89
CA THR A 117 16.84 -8.23 -12.02
C THR A 117 17.04 -7.35 -10.80
N TRP A 118 16.74 -7.89 -9.62
CA TRP A 118 16.79 -7.14 -8.36
C TRP A 118 17.89 -7.66 -7.43
N HIS A 119 18.63 -6.74 -6.83
CA HIS A 119 19.68 -7.02 -5.86
C HIS A 119 19.34 -6.37 -4.52
N ARG A 120 19.21 -7.17 -3.45
CA ARG A 120 19.02 -6.62 -2.09
C ARG A 120 20.18 -5.69 -1.73
N HIS A 121 19.83 -4.58 -1.09
CA HIS A 121 20.77 -3.59 -0.58
C HIS A 121 21.10 -3.90 0.88
N GLY A 122 22.35 -4.26 1.15
CA GLY A 122 22.83 -4.58 2.49
C GLY A 122 22.31 -5.92 3.04
N THR A 123 22.61 -6.16 4.31
CA THR A 123 22.19 -7.37 5.06
C THR A 123 21.27 -7.04 6.24
N GLU A 124 21.01 -5.76 6.47
CA GLU A 124 20.22 -5.22 7.57
C GLU A 124 18.99 -4.50 7.01
N PRO A 125 17.92 -4.33 7.81
CA PRO A 125 16.80 -3.47 7.44
C PRO A 125 17.29 -2.04 7.15
N LEU A 126 16.67 -1.39 6.16
CA LEU A 126 16.98 -0.01 5.79
C LEU A 126 16.34 1.01 6.73
N VAL A 127 15.09 0.77 7.13
CA VAL A 127 14.33 1.66 8.02
C VAL A 127 13.54 0.83 9.04
N GLU A 128 13.67 1.21 10.31
CA GLU A 128 12.97 0.61 11.44
C GLU A 128 12.12 1.66 12.18
N ALA A 129 11.09 1.21 12.91
CA ALA A 129 10.28 2.10 13.72
C ALA A 129 11.10 2.71 14.87
N ASP A 130 11.05 4.04 15.01
CA ASP A 130 11.70 4.75 16.13
C ASP A 130 10.77 4.79 17.36
N PRO A 131 11.18 4.25 18.53
CA PRO A 131 10.37 4.23 19.76
C PRO A 131 10.12 5.61 20.36
N THR A 132 10.75 6.67 19.86
CA THR A 132 10.42 8.06 20.18
C THR A 132 9.01 8.40 19.68
N TRP A 133 8.63 7.88 18.52
CA TRP A 133 7.42 8.27 17.79
C TRP A 133 6.38 7.17 17.67
N TYR A 134 6.84 5.93 17.49
CA TYR A 134 5.99 4.81 17.09
C TYR A 134 5.92 3.72 18.15
N GLU A 135 4.83 2.97 18.12
CA GLU A 135 4.64 1.79 18.95
C GLU A 135 5.59 0.66 18.50
N LEU A 136 6.31 0.09 19.45
CA LEU A 136 7.06 -1.16 19.25
C LEU A 136 6.22 -2.36 19.71
N LEU A 137 6.69 -3.57 19.39
CA LEU A 137 5.98 -4.81 19.71
C LEU A 137 5.65 -4.91 21.21
N ASP A 138 4.36 -4.84 21.53
CA ASP A 138 3.79 -5.17 22.83
C ASP A 138 2.56 -6.09 22.63
N PRO A 139 2.75 -7.43 22.71
CA PRO A 139 1.68 -8.40 22.49
C PRO A 139 0.51 -8.30 23.46
N THR A 140 0.64 -7.54 24.55
CA THR A 140 -0.46 -7.29 25.49
C THR A 140 -1.36 -6.14 25.04
N ALA A 141 -0.85 -5.26 24.17
CA ALA A 141 -1.56 -4.11 23.62
C ALA A 141 -2.02 -4.36 22.17
N TRP A 142 -1.16 -4.92 21.32
CA TRP A 142 -1.44 -5.18 19.92
C TRP A 142 -0.67 -6.40 19.41
N TYR A 143 -1.17 -7.06 18.37
CA TYR A 143 -0.64 -8.36 17.94
C TYR A 143 0.68 -8.28 17.15
N GLU A 144 1.09 -7.10 16.69
CA GLU A 144 2.30 -6.89 15.86
C GLU A 144 2.92 -5.50 16.05
N GLN A 145 4.17 -5.32 15.62
CA GLN A 145 4.78 -4.00 15.41
C GLN A 145 4.59 -3.56 13.96
N ALA A 146 3.80 -2.51 13.75
CA ALA A 146 3.52 -1.97 12.43
C ALA A 146 4.61 -0.99 11.98
N TRP A 147 5.34 -1.36 10.92
CA TRP A 147 6.27 -0.49 10.20
C TRP A 147 6.46 -1.05 8.77
N ARG A 148 5.40 -0.91 7.97
CA ARG A 148 5.27 -1.60 6.68
C ARG A 148 4.66 -0.73 5.58
N ASP A 149 4.52 -1.34 4.41
CA ASP A 149 3.83 -0.81 3.24
C ASP A 149 4.41 0.54 2.78
N PRO A 150 5.74 0.64 2.58
CA PRO A 150 6.39 1.90 2.26
C PRO A 150 5.81 2.48 0.97
N TRP A 151 5.48 3.78 0.99
CA TRP A 151 5.16 4.57 -0.20
C TRP A 151 6.16 5.71 -0.31
N VAL A 152 7.02 5.64 -1.33
CA VAL A 152 8.11 6.58 -1.54
C VAL A 152 7.80 7.52 -2.69
N PHE A 153 8.02 8.81 -2.49
CA PHE A 153 7.86 9.83 -3.53
C PHE A 153 8.85 10.99 -3.31
N ALA A 154 9.21 11.67 -4.39
CA ALA A 154 10.10 12.83 -4.31
C ALA A 154 9.43 13.99 -3.57
N ASP A 155 10.20 14.75 -2.81
CA ASP A 155 9.73 15.98 -2.18
C ASP A 155 9.27 16.98 -3.27
N PRO A 156 7.99 17.42 -3.27
CA PRO A 156 7.51 18.36 -4.28
C PRO A 156 8.10 19.77 -4.14
N ASP A 157 8.62 20.13 -2.96
CA ASP A 157 9.07 21.49 -2.63
C ASP A 157 10.61 21.60 -2.53
N GLY A 158 11.35 20.52 -2.75
CA GLY A 158 12.79 20.51 -2.54
C GLY A 158 13.53 19.31 -3.12
N ASP A 159 14.77 19.13 -2.63
CA ASP A 159 15.60 17.98 -2.96
C ASP A 159 15.44 16.92 -1.88
N GLY A 160 14.95 15.74 -2.25
CA GLY A 160 14.82 14.61 -1.34
C GLY A 160 13.59 13.77 -1.59
N TRP A 161 13.28 12.93 -0.62
CA TRP A 161 12.28 11.88 -0.71
C TRP A 161 11.53 11.74 0.61
N HIS A 162 10.24 11.47 0.49
CA HIS A 162 9.36 11.09 1.59
C HIS A 162 9.04 9.60 1.49
N MET A 163 8.92 8.94 2.64
CA MET A 163 8.35 7.60 2.77
C MET A 163 7.18 7.67 3.75
N LEU A 164 6.00 7.28 3.28
CA LEU A 164 4.83 7.03 4.14
C LEU A 164 4.79 5.55 4.49
N LEU A 165 4.38 5.23 5.71
CA LEU A 165 4.28 3.86 6.18
C LEU A 165 2.99 3.61 6.94
N THR A 166 2.52 2.37 6.92
CA THR A 166 1.60 1.86 7.92
C THR A 166 2.33 1.75 9.25
N ALA A 167 1.89 2.56 10.21
CA ALA A 167 2.49 2.61 11.54
C ALA A 167 1.41 2.79 12.60
N ARG A 168 1.84 2.71 13.86
CA ARG A 168 0.98 2.93 15.03
C ARG A 168 1.63 3.94 15.97
N ALA A 169 0.83 4.86 16.49
CA ALA A 169 1.25 5.87 17.45
C ALA A 169 1.69 5.21 18.75
N ARG A 170 2.73 5.76 19.37
CA ARG A 170 3.30 5.24 20.62
C ARG A 170 2.32 5.21 21.80
N THR A 171 1.30 6.07 21.81
CA THR A 171 0.36 6.24 22.94
C THR A 171 -1.10 6.36 22.46
N GLY A 172 -2.04 6.21 23.39
CA GLY A 172 -3.49 6.26 23.10
C GLY A 172 -4.19 4.91 23.32
N PRO A 173 -5.49 4.77 22.99
CA PRO A 173 -6.20 3.48 23.08
C PRO A 173 -5.69 2.49 22.02
N ALA A 174 -5.26 1.29 22.43
CA ALA A 174 -4.56 0.34 21.55
C ALA A 174 -5.33 0.00 20.25
N GLU A 175 -6.65 -0.17 20.32
CA GLU A 175 -7.51 -0.49 19.16
C GLU A 175 -7.51 0.59 18.07
N GLY A 176 -7.16 1.83 18.40
CA GLY A 176 -7.27 2.98 17.49
C GLY A 176 -5.94 3.69 17.22
N ARG A 177 -4.78 3.09 17.54
CA ARG A 177 -3.45 3.75 17.43
C ARG A 177 -2.93 3.89 16.00
N GLY A 178 -3.65 3.49 14.96
CA GLY A 178 -3.18 3.60 13.58
C GLY A 178 -2.85 5.05 13.19
N VAL A 179 -1.69 5.24 12.56
CA VAL A 179 -1.25 6.53 12.00
C VAL A 179 -0.48 6.33 10.70
N ILE A 180 -0.32 7.42 9.93
CA ILE A 180 0.64 7.46 8.82
C ILE A 180 2.04 7.73 9.38
N GLY A 181 2.89 6.71 9.32
CA GLY A 181 4.31 6.84 9.61
C GLY A 181 5.05 7.63 8.54
N HIS A 182 6.16 8.23 8.91
CA HIS A 182 6.94 9.10 8.03
C HIS A 182 8.45 8.93 8.23
N ALA A 183 9.18 8.88 7.13
CA ALA A 183 10.61 9.06 7.07
C ALA A 183 10.99 9.95 5.88
N THR A 184 12.15 10.61 5.96
CA THR A 184 12.71 11.41 4.87
C THR A 184 14.11 10.94 4.49
N SER A 185 14.47 11.11 3.22
CA SER A 185 15.80 10.74 2.71
C SER A 185 16.31 11.77 1.69
N PRO A 186 17.60 12.14 1.72
CA PRO A 186 18.18 12.96 0.67
C PRO A 186 18.53 12.17 -0.60
N ASP A 187 18.65 10.84 -0.52
CA ASP A 187 19.36 10.04 -1.53
C ASP A 187 18.77 8.64 -1.79
N LEU A 188 17.59 8.33 -1.24
CA LEU A 188 16.93 7.01 -1.23
C LEU A 188 17.62 5.91 -0.41
N LEU A 189 18.81 6.17 0.13
CA LEU A 189 19.64 5.19 0.85
C LEU A 189 19.71 5.48 2.34
N THR A 190 19.80 6.75 2.72
CA THR A 190 19.89 7.20 4.10
C THR A 190 18.56 7.77 4.53
N TRP A 191 17.91 7.16 5.53
CA TRP A 191 16.57 7.55 5.97
C TRP A 191 16.58 8.08 7.40
N THR A 192 15.89 9.20 7.63
CA THR A 192 15.61 9.73 8.97
C THR A 192 14.14 9.52 9.29
N VAL A 193 13.85 8.78 10.36
CA VAL A 193 12.48 8.61 10.84
C VAL A 193 11.96 9.92 11.44
N GLN A 194 10.77 10.33 11.04
CA GLN A 194 10.10 11.57 11.45
C GLN A 194 8.89 11.27 12.35
N PRO A 195 8.35 12.27 13.06
CA PRO A 195 7.06 12.15 13.73
C PRO A 195 5.94 11.72 12.76
N PRO A 196 4.84 11.11 13.25
CA PRO A 196 3.72 10.71 12.41
C PRO A 196 3.10 11.89 11.65
N LEU A 197 2.64 11.65 10.43
CA LEU A 197 1.95 12.65 9.61
C LEU A 197 0.45 12.77 9.92
N SER A 198 -0.07 11.95 10.83
CA SER A 198 -1.45 12.02 11.31
C SER A 198 -1.54 11.74 12.80
N THR A 199 -2.66 12.13 13.40
CA THR A 199 -3.04 11.68 14.75
C THR A 199 -3.94 10.44 14.66
N PRO A 200 -3.97 9.58 15.69
CA PRO A 200 -4.93 8.49 15.78
C PRO A 200 -6.38 8.98 15.62
N ALA A 201 -7.18 8.25 14.83
CA ALA A 201 -8.57 8.61 14.53
C ALA A 201 -9.52 7.39 14.60
N GLY A 202 -9.20 6.40 15.43
CA GLY A 202 -10.03 5.22 15.66
C GLY A 202 -9.73 4.02 14.77
N PHE A 203 -8.82 4.17 13.79
CA PHE A 203 -8.32 3.04 12.98
C PHE A 203 -7.21 2.29 13.72
N GLY A 204 -7.25 0.96 13.72
CA GLY A 204 -6.16 0.16 14.29
C GLY A 204 -4.86 0.29 13.49
N HIS A 205 -4.96 0.46 12.18
CA HIS A 205 -3.85 0.66 11.26
C HIS A 205 -4.38 1.23 9.93
N LEU A 206 -3.51 1.94 9.22
CA LEU A 206 -3.78 2.52 7.91
C LEU A 206 -2.86 1.83 6.89
N GLU A 207 -3.33 0.74 6.29
CA GLU A 207 -2.55 -0.13 5.40
C GLU A 207 -2.41 0.46 4.00
N VAL A 208 -1.31 0.08 3.35
CA VAL A 208 -1.03 0.39 1.95
C VAL A 208 -1.22 1.88 1.64
N PRO A 209 -0.64 2.79 2.46
CA PRO A 209 -0.82 4.22 2.25
C PRO A 209 -0.29 4.61 0.88
N GLN A 210 -0.98 5.53 0.22
CA GLN A 210 -0.54 6.12 -1.04
C GLN A 210 -0.98 7.58 -1.09
N VAL A 211 -0.13 8.45 -1.65
CA VAL A 211 -0.54 9.81 -2.01
C VAL A 211 -0.64 9.97 -3.52
N ALA A 212 -1.68 10.68 -3.96
CA ALA A 212 -1.92 11.01 -5.35
C ALA A 212 -2.69 12.34 -5.46
N VAL A 213 -2.57 13.02 -6.61
CA VAL A 213 -3.35 14.23 -6.91
C VAL A 213 -4.41 13.90 -7.96
N VAL A 214 -5.64 13.68 -7.53
CA VAL A 214 -6.77 13.29 -8.38
C VAL A 214 -7.65 14.51 -8.65
N ASP A 215 -7.86 14.86 -9.92
CA ASP A 215 -8.62 16.05 -10.32
C ASP A 215 -8.18 17.35 -9.59
N GLY A 216 -6.86 17.49 -9.36
CA GLY A 216 -6.26 18.63 -8.67
C GLY A 216 -6.32 18.57 -7.13
N GLN A 217 -6.97 17.56 -6.55
CA GLN A 217 -7.05 17.35 -5.10
C GLN A 217 -5.97 16.37 -4.63
N PRO A 218 -5.06 16.76 -3.71
CA PRO A 218 -4.21 15.82 -2.99
C PRO A 218 -5.06 14.89 -2.12
N LEU A 219 -4.85 13.58 -2.27
CA LEU A 219 -5.51 12.52 -1.53
C LEU A 219 -4.46 11.61 -0.89
N LEU A 220 -4.71 11.21 0.35
CA LEU A 220 -4.13 10.01 0.95
C LEU A 220 -5.14 8.88 0.84
N LEU A 221 -4.76 7.79 0.19
CA LEU A 221 -5.49 6.53 0.13
C LEU A 221 -4.91 5.56 1.17
N PHE A 222 -5.77 4.81 1.87
CA PHE A 222 -5.36 3.67 2.69
C PHE A 222 -6.48 2.63 2.75
N CYS A 223 -6.15 1.43 3.22
CA CYS A 223 -7.14 0.42 3.58
C CYS A 223 -7.01 -0.03 5.04
N THR A 224 -8.05 -0.67 5.56
CA THR A 224 -8.01 -1.22 6.92
C THR A 224 -8.95 -2.42 7.05
N ASN A 225 -8.53 -3.40 7.84
CA ASN A 225 -9.34 -4.56 8.23
C ASN A 225 -9.48 -4.65 9.75
N ALA A 226 -8.89 -3.72 10.51
CA ALA A 226 -9.08 -3.61 11.94
C ALA A 226 -10.33 -2.78 12.25
N GLY A 227 -11.24 -3.39 12.99
CA GLY A 227 -12.47 -2.76 13.49
C GLY A 227 -13.72 -3.26 12.77
N ALA A 228 -14.88 -2.88 13.32
CA ALA A 228 -16.19 -3.22 12.78
C ALA A 228 -16.64 -2.22 11.70
N VAL A 229 -15.76 -1.93 10.73
CA VAL A 229 -16.09 -1.05 9.59
C VAL A 229 -16.51 -1.88 8.39
N GLU A 230 -17.65 -1.54 7.79
CA GLU A 230 -18.17 -2.16 6.57
C GLU A 230 -17.29 -1.78 5.37
N ASP A 231 -16.82 -0.53 5.34
CA ASP A 231 -15.92 0.01 4.34
C ASP A 231 -14.46 -0.26 4.68
N ARG A 232 -13.69 -0.71 3.68
CA ARG A 232 -12.30 -1.15 3.85
C ARG A 232 -11.28 -0.28 3.14
N VAL A 233 -11.73 0.61 2.27
CA VAL A 233 -10.89 1.54 1.52
C VAL A 233 -11.33 2.96 1.84
N TRP A 234 -10.35 3.81 2.14
CA TRP A 234 -10.57 5.14 2.69
C TRP A 234 -9.69 6.15 1.99
N VAL A 235 -10.20 7.36 1.79
CA VAL A 235 -9.45 8.50 1.27
C VAL A 235 -9.53 9.68 2.22
N VAL A 236 -8.43 10.39 2.39
CA VAL A 236 -8.34 11.63 3.16
C VAL A 236 -7.95 12.77 2.22
N PRO A 237 -8.83 13.75 1.98
CA PRO A 237 -8.47 14.96 1.26
C PRO A 237 -7.42 15.77 2.05
N GLY A 238 -6.34 16.17 1.40
CA GLY A 238 -5.25 16.95 2.01
C GLY A 238 -5.00 18.29 1.33
N ALA A 239 -4.25 19.16 1.99
CA ALA A 239 -3.79 20.42 1.41
C ALA A 239 -2.58 20.23 0.45
N GLY A 240 -1.87 19.11 0.58
CA GLY A 240 -0.69 18.75 -0.19
C GLY A 240 -0.36 17.27 -0.03
N VAL A 241 0.61 16.77 -0.81
CA VAL A 241 0.99 15.34 -0.78
C VAL A 241 1.93 14.98 0.38
N THR A 242 2.52 15.98 1.03
CA THR A 242 3.43 15.81 2.18
C THR A 242 2.71 15.76 3.53
N GLY A 243 1.38 15.91 3.56
CA GLY A 243 0.60 16.00 4.80
C GLY A 243 0.82 17.33 5.54
N HIS A 244 0.46 17.48 6.82
CA HIS A 244 -0.21 16.53 7.72
C HIS A 244 -1.61 16.10 7.24
N TRP A 245 -2.04 14.89 7.61
CA TRP A 245 -3.31 14.30 7.21
C TRP A 245 -4.33 14.28 8.37
N ASP A 246 -5.48 14.92 8.16
CA ASP A 246 -6.61 14.83 9.07
C ASP A 246 -7.40 13.53 8.84
N VAL A 247 -6.93 12.43 9.43
CA VAL A 247 -7.54 11.10 9.26
C VAL A 247 -8.98 11.05 9.79
N ALA A 248 -9.38 11.95 10.71
CA ALA A 248 -10.77 12.03 11.15
C ALA A 248 -11.73 12.48 10.04
N SER A 249 -11.20 13.08 8.96
CA SER A 249 -11.94 13.45 7.76
C SER A 249 -12.01 12.35 6.69
N ALA A 250 -11.53 11.13 6.99
CA ALA A 250 -11.51 10.02 6.05
C ALA A 250 -12.91 9.70 5.50
N GLN A 251 -12.99 9.54 4.18
CA GLN A 251 -14.20 9.22 3.44
C GLN A 251 -14.05 7.82 2.83
N PRO A 252 -15.07 6.96 2.92
CA PRO A 252 -14.99 5.63 2.33
C PRO A 252 -15.02 5.71 0.80
N PHE A 253 -14.26 4.84 0.14
CA PHE A 253 -14.42 4.52 -1.28
C PHE A 253 -15.16 3.18 -1.38
N PRO A 254 -16.49 3.17 -1.59
CA PRO A 254 -17.29 1.96 -1.51
C PRO A 254 -17.02 1.05 -2.71
N HIS A 255 -16.27 -0.03 -2.48
CA HIS A 255 -16.11 -1.12 -3.43
C HIS A 255 -15.96 -2.46 -2.68
N PRO A 256 -17.05 -3.22 -2.47
CA PRO A 256 -17.17 -4.22 -1.39
C PRO A 256 -16.15 -5.38 -1.43
N HIS A 257 -15.59 -5.66 -2.61
CA HIS A 257 -14.61 -6.74 -2.78
C HIS A 257 -13.16 -6.26 -2.88
N LEU A 258 -12.91 -4.95 -2.94
CA LEU A 258 -11.59 -4.40 -3.21
C LEU A 258 -10.80 -4.19 -1.92
N TYR A 259 -9.52 -4.56 -1.93
CA TYR A 259 -8.60 -4.28 -0.84
C TYR A 259 -7.19 -3.94 -1.34
N ALA A 260 -6.37 -3.33 -0.48
CA ALA A 260 -5.04 -2.79 -0.79
C ALA A 260 -4.94 -2.05 -2.15
N PRO A 261 -5.83 -1.07 -2.41
CA PRO A 261 -5.84 -0.40 -3.70
C PRO A 261 -4.67 0.56 -3.89
N ARG A 262 -4.30 0.78 -5.15
CA ARG A 262 -3.47 1.87 -5.62
C ARG A 262 -4.20 2.68 -6.69
N LEU A 263 -4.08 3.99 -6.59
CA LEU A 263 -4.37 4.95 -7.65
C LEU A 263 -3.24 4.92 -8.68
N VAL A 264 -3.60 4.82 -9.96
CA VAL A 264 -2.69 4.82 -11.10
C VAL A 264 -3.19 5.79 -12.18
N PRO A 265 -2.30 6.46 -12.92
CA PRO A 265 -2.68 7.15 -14.15
C PRO A 265 -3.39 6.18 -15.11
N TYR A 266 -4.55 6.59 -15.64
CA TYR A 266 -5.37 5.73 -16.49
C TYR A 266 -6.19 6.52 -17.50
N GLY A 267 -6.06 6.16 -18.78
CA GLY A 267 -6.62 6.95 -19.88
C GLY A 267 -5.79 8.20 -20.17
N ARG A 268 -6.34 9.15 -20.92
CA ARG A 268 -5.58 10.32 -21.42
C ARG A 268 -5.11 11.25 -20.30
N ASP A 269 -5.98 11.53 -19.34
CA ASP A 269 -5.74 12.48 -18.23
C ASP A 269 -6.48 12.03 -16.95
N GLY A 270 -6.76 10.73 -16.85
CA GLY A 270 -7.63 10.17 -15.81
C GLY A 270 -6.87 9.38 -14.77
N TRP A 271 -7.62 8.93 -13.76
CA TRP A 271 -7.14 8.06 -12.72
C TRP A 271 -7.93 6.75 -12.73
N GLY A 272 -7.23 5.67 -12.42
CA GLY A 272 -7.81 4.37 -12.16
C GLY A 272 -7.44 3.92 -10.76
N VAL A 273 -8.30 3.13 -10.13
CA VAL A 273 -7.97 2.36 -8.93
C VAL A 273 -7.78 0.90 -9.33
N ILE A 274 -6.66 0.30 -8.92
CA ILE A 274 -6.44 -1.14 -8.98
C ILE A 274 -6.23 -1.63 -7.54
N GLY A 275 -6.99 -2.63 -7.12
CA GLY A 275 -6.76 -3.37 -5.88
C GLY A 275 -6.98 -4.85 -6.12
N PHE A 276 -6.77 -5.68 -5.11
CA PHE A 276 -7.11 -7.08 -5.26
C PHE A 276 -8.55 -7.36 -4.83
N VAL A 277 -9.17 -8.31 -5.52
CA VAL A 277 -10.46 -8.88 -5.15
C VAL A 277 -10.20 -9.80 -3.96
N ASP A 278 -10.61 -9.38 -2.76
CA ASP A 278 -10.33 -10.08 -1.51
C ASP A 278 -11.27 -11.27 -1.32
N ARG A 279 -12.53 -11.00 -0.95
CA ARG A 279 -13.52 -12.06 -0.69
C ARG A 279 -14.79 -11.84 -1.50
N VAL A 280 -15.26 -12.91 -2.15
CA VAL A 280 -16.55 -12.99 -2.85
C VAL A 280 -17.26 -14.23 -2.34
N ASP A 281 -18.52 -14.09 -1.92
CA ASP A 281 -19.33 -15.19 -1.36
C ASP A 281 -18.63 -15.98 -0.25
N GLY A 282 -17.85 -15.29 0.59
CA GLY A 282 -17.10 -15.87 1.70
C GLY A 282 -15.78 -16.56 1.32
N ALA A 283 -15.45 -16.68 0.03
CA ALA A 283 -14.22 -17.28 -0.45
C ALA A 283 -13.16 -16.23 -0.79
N PHE A 284 -11.90 -16.47 -0.41
CA PHE A 284 -10.78 -15.63 -0.81
C PHE A 284 -10.46 -15.82 -2.31
N VAL A 285 -10.46 -14.73 -3.08
CA VAL A 285 -10.25 -14.74 -4.53
C VAL A 285 -8.76 -14.59 -4.86
N GLY A 286 -8.15 -13.50 -4.37
CA GLY A 286 -6.71 -13.23 -4.52
C GLY A 286 -6.32 -13.03 -5.99
N GLU A 287 -6.89 -12.02 -6.63
CA GLU A 287 -6.60 -11.62 -8.01
C GLU A 287 -6.69 -10.08 -8.14
N LEU A 288 -5.87 -9.44 -8.99
CA LEU A 288 -5.94 -7.97 -9.16
C LEU A 288 -7.05 -7.57 -10.11
N SER A 289 -7.86 -6.59 -9.72
CA SER A 289 -8.90 -6.00 -10.56
C SER A 289 -8.31 -5.40 -11.85
N ASP A 290 -9.17 -5.18 -12.85
CA ASP A 290 -8.85 -4.16 -13.86
C ASP A 290 -8.86 -2.75 -13.22
N PRO A 291 -8.25 -1.75 -13.86
CA PRO A 291 -8.38 -0.37 -13.43
C PRO A 291 -9.86 0.04 -13.46
N ILE A 292 -10.36 0.46 -12.29
CA ILE A 292 -11.66 1.09 -12.12
C ILE A 292 -11.47 2.59 -12.32
N PRO A 293 -12.02 3.21 -13.38
CA PRO A 293 -11.90 4.65 -13.57
C PRO A 293 -12.47 5.41 -12.37
N VAL A 294 -11.77 6.43 -11.90
CA VAL A 294 -12.19 7.23 -10.75
C VAL A 294 -12.02 8.73 -11.00
N GLY A 295 -12.73 9.53 -10.20
CA GLY A 295 -12.50 10.96 -10.06
C GLY A 295 -12.79 11.43 -8.64
N TYR A 296 -12.41 12.66 -8.33
CA TYR A 296 -12.68 13.29 -7.05
C TYR A 296 -13.78 14.35 -7.19
N HIS A 297 -14.73 14.35 -6.26
CA HIS A 297 -15.75 15.38 -6.15
C HIS A 297 -15.83 15.88 -4.68
N PRO A 298 -15.71 17.19 -4.40
CA PRO A 298 -15.61 17.70 -3.02
C PRO A 298 -16.73 17.25 -2.08
N ALA A 299 -17.96 17.05 -2.60
CA ALA A 299 -19.09 16.61 -1.79
C ALA A 299 -19.23 15.08 -1.67
N ALA A 300 -18.58 14.30 -2.54
CA ALA A 300 -18.77 12.85 -2.63
C ALA A 300 -17.47 12.04 -2.43
N GLY A 301 -16.33 12.70 -2.33
CA GLY A 301 -15.02 12.07 -2.20
C GLY A 301 -14.52 11.48 -3.51
N LEU A 302 -13.72 10.43 -3.40
CA LEU A 302 -13.31 9.62 -4.53
C LEU A 302 -14.50 8.77 -5.00
N VAL A 303 -14.83 8.82 -6.28
CA VAL A 303 -15.98 8.11 -6.86
C VAL A 303 -15.56 7.34 -8.10
N ALA A 304 -16.16 6.16 -8.32
CA ALA A 304 -16.02 5.44 -9.57
C ALA A 304 -16.73 6.21 -10.70
N ARG A 305 -16.07 6.26 -11.87
CA ARG A 305 -16.64 6.79 -13.11
C ARG A 305 -17.11 5.62 -13.97
N THR A 306 -18.28 5.78 -14.59
CA THR A 306 -18.71 4.89 -15.67
C THR A 306 -17.84 5.09 -16.92
N PRO A 307 -17.85 4.14 -17.88
CA PRO A 307 -17.05 4.24 -19.11
C PRO A 307 -17.31 5.49 -19.97
N ASP A 308 -18.46 6.16 -19.79
CA ASP A 308 -18.83 7.41 -20.46
C ASP A 308 -18.41 8.68 -19.68
N GLY A 309 -17.70 8.51 -18.56
CA GLY A 309 -17.15 9.60 -17.75
C GLY A 309 -18.14 10.23 -16.77
N THR A 310 -19.36 9.69 -16.63
CA THR A 310 -20.32 10.15 -15.63
C THR A 310 -20.07 9.49 -14.26
N PRO A 311 -20.42 10.12 -13.13
CA PRO A 311 -20.37 9.46 -11.83
C PRO A 311 -21.33 8.27 -11.80
N ASP A 312 -20.88 7.11 -11.33
CA ASP A 312 -21.77 5.96 -11.18
C ASP A 312 -22.84 6.24 -10.11
N GLN A 313 -24.06 6.53 -10.57
CA GLN A 313 -25.18 6.91 -9.70
C GLN A 313 -25.63 5.77 -8.78
N ALA A 314 -25.26 4.51 -9.05
CA ALA A 314 -25.58 3.38 -8.19
C ALA A 314 -24.84 3.44 -6.83
N LEU A 315 -23.68 4.09 -6.78
CA LEU A 315 -22.85 4.23 -5.56
C LEU A 315 -23.10 5.55 -4.81
N LEU A 316 -23.63 6.58 -5.47
CA LEU A 316 -23.93 7.89 -4.88
C LEU A 316 -25.16 7.87 -3.95
N TRP A 317 -26.11 6.95 -4.16
CA TRP A 317 -27.29 6.84 -3.29
C TRP A 317 -26.98 6.19 -1.94
N SER A 318 -25.93 5.37 -1.84
CA SER A 318 -25.56 4.71 -0.57
C SER A 318 -24.71 5.56 0.36
N SER A 319 -24.00 6.58 -0.15
CA SER A 319 -23.11 7.45 0.64
C SER A 319 -23.85 8.60 1.32
N SER A 320 -24.95 9.09 0.73
CA SER A 320 -25.76 10.18 1.30
C SER A 320 -26.53 9.82 2.58
N GLN A 321 -26.50 8.56 3.03
CA GLN A 321 -27.10 8.10 4.29
C GLN A 321 -26.11 7.69 5.39
N ARG A 322 -24.78 7.72 5.15
CA ARG A 322 -23.79 7.23 6.12
C ARG A 322 -22.85 8.34 6.59
N SER A 323 -23.38 9.25 7.40
CA SER A 323 -22.58 10.01 8.36
C SER A 323 -22.50 9.21 9.65
N ALA A 324 -21.39 8.51 9.89
CA ALA A 324 -20.98 8.11 11.23
C ALA A 324 -19.51 7.70 11.23
N VAL A 325 -18.63 8.63 11.60
CA VAL A 325 -17.46 8.25 12.40
C VAL A 325 -18.03 7.67 13.70
N PRO A 326 -17.58 6.50 14.20
CA PRO A 326 -18.05 6.00 15.48
C PRO A 326 -17.60 6.97 16.58
N SER A 327 -18.56 7.64 17.20
CA SER A 327 -18.33 8.32 18.46
C SER A 327 -18.35 7.30 19.59
N SER A 328 -17.17 6.89 20.07
CA SER A 328 -16.89 6.60 21.49
C SER A 328 -15.43 6.19 21.67
#